data_AF-A0A0G1PMJ4-F1
#
_entry.id   AF-A0A0G1PMJ4-F1
#
_cell.length_a   1.000
_cell.length_b   1.000
_cell.length_c   1.000
_cell.angle_alpha   90.00
_cell.angle_beta   90.00
_cell.angle_gamma   90.00
#
_symmetry.space_group_name_H-M   'P 1'
#
loop_
_entity.id
_entity.type
_entity.pdbx_description
1 polymer ?
#
loop_
_entity_poly.entity_id
_entity_poly.type
_entity_poly.pdbx_seq_one_letter_code
_entity_poly.pdbx_strand_id
1 'polypeptide(L)'
;MPKLSWLEAAEKYNRHSPAAKKQEEDALVHQIARELQQFLDSPEGQAALELLKASGRHIILAEERDGAHGTVYFLDGEGLRKSHEAMGMWTAYANPQEGHVRSPRVLPLEAREAVEVVKHDRQPLVELIACIRRDLDNIAAEAPSSP
;
A
#
# COMPACT_ATOMS: atom_id res chain seq x y z
N MET A 1 -26.96 -26.49 -38.78
CA MET A 1 -26.25 -25.24 -38.42
C MET A 1 -26.41 -25.04 -36.93
N PRO A 2 -25.34 -24.98 -36.12
CA PRO A 2 -25.50 -24.75 -34.69
C PRO A 2 -25.92 -23.28 -34.49
N LYS A 3 -27.10 -23.06 -33.90
CA LYS A 3 -27.50 -21.75 -33.41
C LYS A 3 -26.58 -21.42 -32.24
N LEU A 4 -25.55 -20.60 -32.46
CA LEU A 4 -24.88 -19.91 -31.38
C LEU A 4 -25.96 -19.19 -30.57
N SER A 5 -26.13 -19.61 -29.31
CA SER A 5 -27.14 -19.04 -28.43
C SER A 5 -26.79 -17.58 -28.21
N TRP A 6 -27.64 -16.67 -28.66
CA TRP A 6 -27.45 -15.22 -28.46
C TRP A 6 -27.22 -14.87 -26.98
N LEU A 7 -27.71 -15.71 -26.05
CA LEU A 7 -27.46 -15.62 -24.62
C LEU A 7 -25.99 -15.88 -24.27
N GLU A 8 -25.36 -16.93 -24.82
CA GLU A 8 -23.94 -17.23 -24.59
C GLU A 8 -23.03 -16.12 -25.15
N ALA A 9 -23.42 -15.54 -26.29
CA ALA A 9 -22.71 -14.41 -26.87
C ALA A 9 -22.87 -13.15 -25.99
N ALA A 10 -24.09 -12.83 -25.55
CA ALA A 10 -24.35 -11.69 -24.67
C ALA A 10 -23.60 -11.82 -23.33
N GLU A 11 -23.59 -13.00 -22.71
CA GLU A 11 -22.82 -13.27 -21.49
C GLU A 11 -21.31 -13.07 -21.70
N LYS A 12 -20.77 -13.55 -22.82
CA LYS A 12 -19.36 -13.34 -23.16
C LYS A 12 -19.05 -11.85 -23.31
N TYR A 13 -19.86 -11.09 -24.04
CA TYR A 13 -19.64 -9.64 -24.18
C TYR A 13 -19.78 -8.91 -22.84
N ASN A 14 -20.74 -9.31 -22.01
CA ASN A 14 -20.98 -8.66 -20.72
C ASN A 14 -19.83 -8.92 -19.73
N ARG A 15 -19.28 -10.14 -19.69
CA ARG A 15 -18.06 -10.47 -18.90
C ARG A 15 -16.83 -9.66 -19.32
N HIS A 16 -16.71 -9.32 -20.60
CA HIS A 16 -15.58 -8.52 -21.09
C HIS A 16 -15.86 -7.01 -21.08
N SER A 17 -17.04 -6.60 -20.60
CA SER A 17 -17.40 -5.18 -20.53
C SER A 17 -16.52 -4.43 -19.54
N PRO A 18 -16.26 -3.12 -19.76
CA PRO A 18 -15.55 -2.29 -18.79
C PRO A 18 -16.20 -2.29 -17.40
N ALA A 19 -17.53 -2.44 -17.34
CA ALA A 19 -18.27 -2.49 -16.08
C ALA A 19 -17.97 -3.77 -15.30
N ALA A 20 -17.94 -4.94 -15.95
CA ALA A 20 -17.59 -6.21 -15.32
C ALA A 20 -16.14 -6.20 -14.82
N LYS A 21 -15.19 -5.69 -15.61
CA LYS A 21 -13.80 -5.53 -15.20
C LYS A 21 -13.65 -4.63 -13.97
N LYS A 22 -14.33 -3.48 -13.98
CA LYS A 22 -14.32 -2.57 -12.84
C LYS A 22 -14.89 -3.24 -11.57
N GLN A 23 -15.96 -4.01 -11.70
CA GLN A 23 -16.55 -4.74 -10.59
C GLN A 23 -15.62 -5.81 -10.02
N GLU A 24 -14.93 -6.56 -10.88
CA GLU A 24 -13.92 -7.55 -10.47
C GLU A 24 -12.75 -6.88 -9.75
N GLU A 25 -12.26 -5.75 -10.27
CA GLU A 25 -11.20 -4.97 -9.64
C GLU A 25 -11.62 -4.40 -8.27
N ASP A 26 -12.83 -3.83 -8.17
CA ASP A 26 -13.35 -3.29 -6.91
C ASP A 26 -13.53 -4.40 -5.87
N ALA A 27 -13.97 -5.60 -6.30
CA ALA A 27 -14.06 -6.77 -5.44
C ALA A 27 -12.68 -7.23 -4.95
N LEU A 28 -11.67 -7.22 -5.82
CA LEU A 28 -10.29 -7.54 -5.45
C LEU A 28 -9.73 -6.54 -4.43
N VAL A 29 -9.91 -5.23 -4.66
CA VAL A 29 -9.50 -4.19 -3.71
C VAL A 29 -10.15 -4.41 -2.35
N HIS A 30 -11.46 -4.67 -2.32
CA HIS A 30 -12.17 -4.93 -1.08
C HIS A 30 -11.67 -6.17 -0.34
N GLN A 31 -11.41 -7.26 -1.08
CA GLN A 31 -10.86 -8.49 -0.52
C GLN A 31 -9.48 -8.25 0.09
N ILE A 32 -8.54 -7.68 -0.66
CA ILE A 32 -7.16 -7.48 -0.18
C ILE A 32 -7.12 -6.47 0.97
N ALA A 33 -7.96 -5.43 0.96
CA ALA A 33 -8.06 -4.49 2.07
C ALA A 33 -8.53 -5.18 3.36
N ARG A 34 -9.49 -6.10 3.24
CA ARG A 34 -9.94 -6.92 4.37
C ARG A 34 -8.84 -7.84 4.88
N GLU A 35 -8.12 -8.53 3.98
CA GLU A 35 -7.01 -9.40 4.35
C GLU A 35 -5.87 -8.63 5.03
N LEU A 36 -5.55 -7.42 4.53
CA LEU A 36 -4.56 -6.53 5.14
C LEU A 36 -4.98 -6.12 6.55
N GLN A 37 -6.23 -5.71 6.75
CA GLN A 37 -6.73 -5.37 8.08
C GLN A 37 -6.71 -6.58 9.02
N GLN A 38 -7.14 -7.75 8.55
CA GLN A 38 -7.10 -8.98 9.32
C GLN A 38 -5.67 -9.38 9.73
N PHE A 39 -4.70 -9.17 8.84
CA PHE A 39 -3.29 -9.36 9.17
C PHE A 39 -2.85 -8.39 10.27
N LEU A 40 -3.12 -7.09 10.15
CA LEU A 40 -2.74 -6.08 11.14
C LEU A 40 -3.39 -6.32 12.52
N ASP A 41 -4.63 -6.80 12.54
CA ASP A 41 -5.36 -7.12 13.77
C ASP A 41 -4.94 -8.47 14.39
N SER A 42 -4.17 -9.29 13.67
CA SER A 42 -3.72 -10.60 14.13
C SER A 42 -2.54 -10.49 15.12
N PRO A 43 -2.28 -11.52 15.94
CA PRO A 43 -1.08 -11.55 16.79
C PRO A 43 0.23 -11.41 16.01
N GLU A 44 0.28 -11.96 14.79
CA GLU A 44 1.42 -11.81 13.87
C GLU A 44 1.61 -10.33 13.47
N GLY A 45 0.52 -9.67 13.06
CA GLY A 45 0.53 -8.25 12.72
C GLY A 45 0.94 -7.36 13.89
N GLN A 46 0.42 -7.61 15.09
CA GLN A 46 0.82 -6.87 16.28
C GLN A 46 2.31 -7.05 16.61
N ALA A 47 2.85 -8.26 16.46
CA ALA A 47 4.30 -8.49 16.60
C ALA A 47 5.11 -7.76 15.52
N ALA A 48 4.61 -7.69 14.29
CA ALA A 48 5.22 -6.93 13.22
C ALA A 48 5.25 -5.42 13.52
N LEU A 49 4.18 -4.84 14.06
CA LEU A 49 4.16 -3.44 14.48
C LEU A 49 5.20 -3.17 15.59
N GLU A 50 5.29 -4.05 16.59
CA GLU A 50 6.30 -3.92 17.65
C GLU A 50 7.73 -4.06 17.09
N LEU A 51 7.96 -4.92 16.11
CA LEU A 51 9.25 -5.02 15.40
C LEU A 51 9.60 -3.70 14.69
N LEU A 52 8.67 -3.12 13.95
CA LEU A 52 8.86 -1.84 13.26
C LEU A 52 9.15 -0.71 14.25
N LYS A 53 8.42 -0.68 15.36
CA LYS A 53 8.63 0.27 16.45
C LYS A 53 10.00 0.13 17.11
N ALA A 54 10.41 -1.10 17.43
CA ALA A 54 11.69 -1.38 18.10
C ALA A 54 12.89 -1.11 17.18
N SER A 55 12.75 -1.40 15.88
CA SER A 55 13.79 -1.15 14.88
C SER A 55 13.84 0.32 14.39
N GLY A 56 12.79 1.10 14.63
CA GLY A 56 12.64 2.45 14.08
C GLY A 56 12.49 2.47 12.56
N ARG A 57 12.12 1.34 11.95
CA ARG A 57 11.96 1.19 10.49
C ARG A 57 10.49 1.28 10.08
N HIS A 58 10.28 1.52 8.80
CA HIS A 58 8.98 1.52 8.14
C HIS A 58 9.07 0.77 6.81
N ILE A 59 7.94 0.28 6.32
CA ILE A 59 7.81 -0.38 5.02
C ILE A 59 7.03 0.55 4.09
N ILE A 60 7.65 0.99 3.01
CA ILE A 60 7.01 1.82 2.00
C ILE A 60 6.09 0.94 1.16
N LEU A 61 4.82 1.31 1.08
CA LEU A 61 3.81 0.62 0.29
C LEU A 61 3.69 1.23 -1.11
N ALA A 62 3.70 2.56 -1.19
CA ALA A 62 3.62 3.29 -2.44
C ALA A 62 4.09 4.75 -2.28
N GLU A 63 4.46 5.38 -3.39
CA GLU A 63 4.76 6.81 -3.48
C GLU A 63 3.94 7.48 -4.58
N GLU A 64 3.25 8.57 -4.26
CA GLU A 64 2.64 9.44 -5.26
C GLU A 64 3.43 10.75 -5.35
N ARG A 65 3.77 11.17 -6.56
CA ARG A 65 4.54 12.41 -6.80
C ARG A 65 3.68 13.45 -7.49
N ASP A 66 3.65 14.65 -6.92
CA ASP A 66 3.01 15.84 -7.48
C ASP A 66 4.02 17.01 -7.50
N GLY A 67 4.90 16.98 -8.50
CA GLY A 67 5.93 18.00 -8.69
C GLY A 67 6.97 18.02 -7.55
N ALA A 68 6.97 19.09 -6.75
CA ALA A 68 7.93 19.28 -5.65
C ALA A 68 7.51 18.61 -4.34
N HIS A 69 6.28 18.09 -4.27
CA HIS A 69 5.76 17.37 -3.12
C HIS A 69 5.30 15.98 -3.53
N GLY A 70 5.18 15.09 -2.55
CA GLY A 70 4.57 13.79 -2.76
C GLY A 70 3.97 13.25 -1.49
N THR A 71 3.20 12.18 -1.66
CA THR A 71 2.62 11.44 -0.55
C THR A 71 3.28 10.08 -0.51
N VAL A 72 3.87 9.76 0.64
CA VAL A 72 4.45 8.46 0.93
C VAL A 72 3.47 7.68 1.77
N TYR A 73 3.12 6.47 1.35
CA TYR A 73 2.22 5.56 2.04
C TYR A 73 3.03 4.42 2.61
N PHE A 74 2.93 4.17 3.91
CA PHE A 74 3.82 3.24 4.59
C PHE A 74 3.16 2.55 5.79
N LEU A 75 3.73 1.41 6.16
CA LEU A 75 3.43 0.70 7.39
C LEU A 75 4.57 0.92 8.38
N ASP A 76 4.25 1.31 9.61
CA ASP A 76 5.24 1.42 10.69
C ASP A 76 4.67 0.92 12.03
N GLY A 77 5.37 1.23 13.13
CA GLY A 77 5.00 0.75 14.47
C GLY A 77 3.67 1.24 15.04
N GLU A 78 2.97 2.18 14.40
CA GLU A 78 1.61 2.59 14.80
C GLU A 78 0.54 2.12 13.79
N GLY A 79 0.94 1.45 12.72
CA GLY A 79 0.05 0.92 11.69
C GLY A 79 0.23 1.61 10.33
N LEU A 80 -0.83 1.60 9.53
CA LEU A 80 -0.83 2.21 8.21
C LEU A 80 -0.89 3.73 8.32
N ARG A 81 0.06 4.41 7.68
CA ARG A 81 0.18 5.86 7.71
C ARG A 81 0.50 6.41 6.31
N LYS A 82 0.19 7.69 6.13
CA LYS A 82 0.62 8.48 4.99
C LYS A 82 1.30 9.75 5.46
N SER A 83 2.31 10.18 4.73
CA SER A 83 3.03 11.43 4.98
C SER A 83 3.06 12.25 3.71
N HIS A 84 2.73 13.54 3.83
CA HIS A 84 2.90 14.48 2.74
C HIS A 84 4.21 15.25 2.94
N GLU A 85 5.13 15.10 2.00
CA GLU A 85 6.51 15.56 2.14
C GLU A 85 6.97 16.31 0.90
N ALA A 86 7.90 17.23 1.11
CA ALA A 86 8.71 17.72 0.01
C ALA A 86 9.56 16.56 -0.54
N MET A 87 9.60 16.42 -1.87
CA MET A 87 10.35 15.36 -2.54
C MET A 87 11.35 15.94 -3.55
N GLY A 88 12.38 15.15 -3.88
CA GLY A 88 13.36 15.48 -4.92
C GLY A 88 14.30 16.65 -4.56
N MET A 89 14.77 17.38 -5.56
CA MET A 89 15.78 18.44 -5.36
C MET A 89 15.33 19.58 -4.44
N TRP A 90 14.03 19.72 -4.17
CA TRP A 90 13.50 20.76 -3.30
C TRP A 90 13.91 20.57 -1.83
N THR A 91 14.08 19.32 -1.38
CA THR A 91 14.64 19.04 -0.03
C THR A 91 16.13 19.34 0.06
N ALA A 92 16.87 19.21 -1.05
CA ALA A 92 18.32 19.41 -1.09
C ALA A 92 18.76 20.88 -0.98
N TYR A 93 17.90 21.82 -1.39
CA TYR A 93 18.17 23.27 -1.34
C TYR A 93 17.36 24.02 -0.28
N ALA A 94 16.53 23.29 0.46
CA ALA A 94 15.72 23.89 1.50
C ALA A 94 16.60 24.29 2.69
N ASN A 95 16.62 25.57 3.03
CA ASN A 95 17.35 26.05 4.20
C ASN A 95 16.59 25.65 5.49
N PRO A 96 17.16 24.79 6.37
CA PRO A 96 16.48 24.36 7.59
C PRO A 96 16.18 25.51 8.56
N GLN A 97 16.93 26.61 8.48
CA GLN A 97 16.80 27.76 9.37
C GLN A 97 15.72 28.76 8.93
N GLU A 98 15.27 28.70 7.68
CA GLU A 98 14.28 29.64 7.12
C GLU A 98 12.84 29.08 7.17
N GLY A 99 12.63 27.90 7.74
CA GLY A 99 11.29 27.31 7.91
C GLY A 99 10.61 26.93 6.58
N HIS A 100 11.38 26.81 5.49
CA HIS A 100 10.85 26.55 4.15
C HIS A 100 10.41 25.09 3.93
N VAL A 101 10.86 24.15 4.76
CA VAL A 101 10.34 22.77 4.76
C VAL A 101 9.41 22.61 5.93
N ARG A 102 8.10 22.55 5.64
CA ARG A 102 7.13 22.15 6.65
C ARG A 102 7.45 20.73 7.09
N SER A 103 7.40 20.49 8.41
CA SER A 103 7.54 19.15 8.94
C SER A 103 6.52 18.21 8.29
N PRO A 104 6.91 16.95 7.99
CA PRO A 104 6.01 15.98 7.39
C PRO A 104 4.72 15.87 8.20
N ARG A 105 3.57 15.96 7.53
CA ARG A 105 2.28 15.72 8.19
C ARG A 105 1.94 14.25 8.05
N VAL A 106 2.21 13.49 9.10
CA VAL A 106 1.85 12.08 9.18
C VAL A 106 0.40 11.92 9.62
N LEU A 107 -0.37 11.15 8.88
CA LEU A 107 -1.79 10.88 9.12
C LEU A 107 -2.04 9.36 9.09
N PRO A 108 -3.03 8.86 9.84
CA PRO A 108 -3.48 7.48 9.71
C PRO A 108 -4.03 7.23 8.30
N LEU A 109 -3.85 5.99 7.83
CA LEU A 109 -4.28 5.52 6.52
C LEU A 109 -5.15 4.27 6.69
N GLU A 110 -6.32 4.27 6.06
CA GLU A 110 -7.20 3.10 6.09
C GLU A 110 -6.68 1.99 5.15
N ALA A 111 -6.87 0.72 5.50
CA ALA A 111 -6.40 -0.42 4.70
C ALA A 111 -6.89 -0.37 3.25
N ARG A 112 -8.13 0.07 3.04
CA ARG A 112 -8.70 0.26 1.69
C ARG A 112 -7.95 1.32 0.90
N GLU A 113 -7.65 2.47 1.51
CA GLU A 113 -6.91 3.55 0.85
C GLU A 113 -5.50 3.09 0.49
N ALA A 114 -4.82 2.35 1.38
CA ALA A 114 -3.50 1.77 1.11
C ALA A 114 -3.51 0.84 -0.12
N VAL A 115 -4.50 -0.04 -0.21
CA VAL A 115 -4.66 -0.99 -1.33
C VAL A 115 -4.99 -0.26 -2.64
N GLU A 116 -5.85 0.76 -2.59
CA GLU A 116 -6.17 1.58 -3.76
C GLU A 116 -4.92 2.28 -4.32
N VAL A 117 -4.04 2.80 -3.47
CA VAL A 117 -2.79 3.44 -3.91
C VAL A 117 -1.79 2.42 -4.48
N VAL A 118 -1.59 1.28 -3.82
CA VAL A 118 -0.69 0.21 -4.32
C VAL A 118 -1.12 -0.29 -5.69
N LYS A 119 -2.43 -0.40 -5.94
CA LYS A 119 -2.98 -0.76 -7.26
C LYS A 119 -2.49 0.18 -8.36
N HIS A 120 -2.25 1.45 -8.06
CA HIS A 120 -1.74 2.43 -9.02
C HIS A 120 -0.22 2.35 -9.24
N ASP A 121 0.55 1.80 -8.29
CA ASP A 121 2.01 1.76 -8.31
C ASP A 121 2.62 0.53 -9.03
N ARG A 122 1.83 -0.11 -9.91
CA ARG A 122 2.23 -1.22 -10.81
C ARG A 122 2.68 -2.53 -10.15
N GLN A 123 2.54 -2.70 -8.84
CA GLN A 123 2.71 -4.02 -8.21
C GLN A 123 1.43 -4.85 -8.33
N PRO A 124 1.54 -6.19 -8.54
CA PRO A 124 0.37 -7.06 -8.46
C PRO A 124 -0.24 -6.98 -7.07
N LEU A 125 -1.46 -6.47 -6.97
CA LEU A 125 -2.13 -6.25 -5.69
C LEU A 125 -2.23 -7.52 -4.83
N VAL A 126 -2.33 -8.68 -5.48
CA VAL A 126 -2.37 -10.01 -4.85
C VAL A 126 -1.08 -10.36 -4.09
N GLU A 127 0.03 -9.68 -4.36
CA GLU A 127 1.32 -9.93 -3.69
C GLU A 127 1.57 -8.98 -2.50
N LEU A 128 0.70 -7.98 -2.27
CA LEU A 128 0.93 -6.92 -1.28
C LEU A 128 1.30 -7.47 0.11
N ILE A 129 0.48 -8.38 0.66
CA ILE A 129 0.71 -8.95 2.00
C ILE A 129 1.98 -9.81 2.03
N ALA A 130 2.28 -10.52 0.94
CA ALA A 130 3.48 -11.33 0.84
C ALA A 130 4.75 -10.45 0.77
N CYS A 131 4.69 -9.31 0.10
CA CYS A 131 5.77 -8.31 0.08
C CYS A 131 5.99 -7.71 1.48
N ILE A 132 4.91 -7.31 2.17
CA ILE A 132 4.99 -6.80 3.55
C ILE A 132 5.66 -7.84 4.47
N ARG A 133 5.24 -9.09 4.41
CA ARG A 133 5.85 -10.18 5.20
C ARG A 133 7.33 -10.36 4.89
N ARG A 134 7.71 -10.35 3.62
CA ARG A 134 9.11 -10.47 3.21
C ARG A 134 9.97 -9.33 3.77
N ASP A 135 9.46 -8.11 3.75
CA ASP A 135 10.19 -6.96 4.29
C ASP A 135 10.30 -7.04 5.81
N LEU A 136 9.27 -7.52 6.50
CA LEU A 136 9.32 -7.80 7.94
C LEU A 136 10.34 -8.90 8.27
N ASP A 137 10.40 -9.97 7.50
CA ASP A 137 11.38 -11.05 7.67
C ASP A 137 12.81 -10.51 7.50
N ASN A 138 13.03 -9.64 6.51
CA ASN A 138 14.33 -8.98 6.31
C ASN A 138 14.70 -8.09 7.52
N ILE A 139 13.74 -7.31 8.03
CA ILE A 139 13.95 -6.47 9.22
C ILE A 139 14.28 -7.33 10.45
N ALA A 140 13.56 -8.45 10.63
CA ALA A 140 13.79 -9.37 11.73
C ALA A 140 15.16 -10.07 11.64
N ALA A 141 15.61 -10.42 10.44
CA ALA A 141 16.92 -11.05 10.22
C ALA A 141 18.10 -10.11 10.54
N GLU A 142 17.90 -8.80 10.44
CA GLU A 142 18.87 -7.77 10.82
C GLU A 142 18.85 -7.44 12.32
N ALA A 143 17.92 -8.01 13.09
CA ALA A 143 17.85 -7.77 14.53
C ALA A 143 19.15 -8.24 15.21
N PRO A 144 19.69 -7.46 16.16
CA PRO A 144 20.90 -7.85 16.86
C PRO A 144 20.68 -9.20 17.55
N SER A 145 21.59 -10.15 17.31
CA SER A 145 21.60 -11.42 18.04
C SER A 145 21.67 -11.11 19.53
N SER A 146 20.74 -11.65 20.31
CA SER A 146 20.80 -11.53 21.77
C SER A 146 22.20 -11.92 22.27
N PRO A 147 22.77 -11.18 23.24
CA PRO A 147 24.04 -11.53 23.87
C PRO A 147 23.98 -12.87 24.63
#